data_AF-Q4N8C8-F1
#
_entry.id   AF-Q4N8C8-F1
#
_cell.length_a   1.000
_cell.length_b   1.000
_cell.length_c   1.000
_cell.angle_alpha   90.00
_cell.angle_beta   90.00
_cell.angle_gamma   90.00
#
_symmetry.space_group_name_H-M   'P 1'
#
loop_
_entity.id
_entity.type
_entity.pdbx_description
1 polymer ?
#
loop_
_entity_poly.entity_id
_entity_poly.type
_entity_poly.pdbx_seq_one_letter_code
_entity_poly.pdbx_strand_id
1 'polypeptide(L)'
;MNNPVSIFDDEEGLDDERAKNNKYDFIPQGVIRKRGNSEGEKPNPKLRACISCRLIMSEDQVSVTFYENGCGNCSFLQMDGDHRRTLDCTSANFNGFISIMDPQKSWSARYNNLSDLIPGCYAISVNGTLPESIKDELLE
;
A
#
# COMPACT_ATOMS: atom_id res chain seq x y z
N MET A 1 11.69 -55.69 11.04
CA MET A 1 11.57 -54.71 9.95
C MET A 1 10.79 -53.54 10.51
N ASN A 2 11.50 -52.48 10.88
CA ASN A 2 10.94 -51.29 11.51
C ASN A 2 10.21 -50.48 10.44
N ASN A 3 8.92 -50.22 10.63
CA ASN A 3 8.15 -49.30 9.80
C ASN A 3 7.87 -48.05 10.65
N PRO A 4 8.29 -46.84 10.21
CA PRO A 4 8.18 -45.63 11.03
C PRO A 4 6.72 -45.15 11.12
N VAL A 5 6.32 -44.80 12.34
CA VAL A 5 5.07 -44.12 12.66
C VAL A 5 5.07 -42.75 11.97
N SER A 6 4.06 -42.50 11.13
CA SER A 6 3.81 -41.19 10.50
C SER A 6 3.45 -40.16 11.56
N ILE A 7 4.29 -39.15 11.70
CA ILE A 7 4.34 -38.11 12.72
C ILE A 7 3.28 -36.99 12.56
N PHE A 8 2.18 -37.24 11.86
CA PHE A 8 1.21 -36.19 11.54
C PHE A 8 -0.22 -36.70 11.63
N ASP A 9 -0.60 -37.16 12.82
CA ASP A 9 -1.98 -37.09 13.27
C ASP A 9 -1.97 -36.28 14.57
N ASP A 10 -3.03 -35.49 14.73
CA ASP A 10 -3.47 -34.75 15.93
C ASP A 10 -3.14 -33.25 16.01
N GLU A 11 -4.24 -32.47 15.95
CA GLU A 11 -4.56 -31.34 16.85
C GLU A 11 -3.83 -29.99 16.59
N GLU A 12 -4.46 -28.82 16.51
CA GLU A 12 -5.82 -28.33 16.82
C GLU A 12 -6.17 -27.14 15.90
N GLY A 13 -7.47 -26.84 15.80
CA GLY A 13 -7.94 -25.61 15.16
C GLY A 13 -7.47 -24.37 15.93
N LEU A 14 -6.65 -23.55 15.27
CA LEU A 14 -6.31 -22.21 15.78
C LEU A 14 -7.55 -21.32 15.64
N ASP A 15 -8.12 -20.99 16.79
CA ASP A 15 -9.13 -20.00 17.04
C ASP A 15 -8.69 -18.61 16.56
N ASP A 16 -9.45 -18.06 15.61
CA ASP A 16 -9.23 -16.75 15.00
C ASP A 16 -9.71 -15.60 15.91
N GLU A 17 -9.33 -15.58 17.19
CA GLU A 17 -9.49 -14.41 18.06
C GLU A 17 -8.24 -13.52 18.00
N ARG A 18 -7.95 -13.01 16.80
CA ARG A 18 -6.90 -12.00 16.60
C ARG A 18 -7.36 -10.64 17.14
N ALA A 19 -7.11 -10.43 18.42
CA ALA A 19 -6.89 -9.16 19.13
C ALA A 19 -7.59 -7.91 18.56
N LYS A 20 -8.77 -7.59 19.09
CA LYS A 20 -9.55 -6.34 18.90
C LYS A 20 -8.90 -5.11 19.56
N ASN A 21 -7.60 -4.87 19.38
CA ASN A 21 -6.92 -3.70 19.95
C ASN A 21 -5.67 -3.33 19.15
N ASN A 22 -5.77 -3.05 17.85
CA ASN A 22 -4.57 -2.77 17.07
C ASN A 22 -4.65 -1.45 16.30
N LYS A 23 -3.67 -0.60 16.60
CA LYS A 23 -3.23 0.64 15.92
C LYS A 23 -3.28 0.64 14.38
N TYR A 24 -3.59 -0.48 13.74
CA TYR A 24 -3.49 -0.73 12.31
C TYR A 24 -4.83 -1.18 11.70
N ASP A 25 -5.96 -0.90 12.33
CA ASP A 25 -7.30 -1.24 11.84
C ASP A 25 -7.65 -0.59 10.48
N PHE A 26 -6.88 0.39 10.02
CA PHE A 26 -6.98 0.96 8.67
C PHE A 26 -6.31 0.11 7.58
N ILE A 27 -5.57 -0.94 7.93
CA ILE A 27 -4.99 -1.87 6.96
C ILE A 27 -6.13 -2.80 6.49
N PRO A 28 -6.49 -2.82 5.19
CA PRO A 28 -7.49 -3.74 4.70
C PRO A 28 -7.08 -5.17 5.05
N GLN A 29 -7.92 -5.87 5.82
CA GLN A 29 -7.73 -7.29 6.09
C GLN A 29 -8.02 -8.05 4.79
N GLY A 30 -7.01 -8.13 3.92
CA GLY A 30 -7.10 -8.86 2.67
C GLY A 30 -7.41 -10.31 2.97
N VAL A 31 -8.56 -10.80 2.50
CA VAL A 31 -8.88 -12.22 2.49
C VAL A 31 -7.75 -12.91 1.73
N ILE A 32 -6.96 -13.74 2.41
CA ILE A 32 -5.95 -14.58 1.78
C ILE A 32 -6.70 -15.54 0.86
N ARG A 33 -6.83 -15.17 -0.42
CA ARG A 33 -7.41 -16.07 -1.43
C ARG A 33 -6.48 -17.28 -1.52
N LYS A 34 -6.95 -18.45 -1.07
CA LYS A 34 -6.29 -19.73 -1.33
C LYS A 34 -6.01 -19.79 -2.83
N ARG A 35 -4.74 -19.88 -3.22
CA ARG A 35 -4.31 -19.95 -4.62
C ARG A 35 -4.92 -21.21 -5.24
N GLY A 36 -6.03 -21.05 -5.97
CA GLY A 36 -6.51 -22.06 -6.91
C GLY A 36 -5.54 -22.15 -8.08
N ASN A 37 -5.21 -23.37 -8.48
CA ASN A 37 -4.39 -23.66 -9.65
C ASN A 37 -5.21 -23.39 -10.93
N SER A 38 -5.36 -22.12 -11.30
CA SER A 38 -5.90 -21.72 -12.60
C SER A 38 -4.80 -21.01 -13.37
N GLU A 39 -4.35 -21.62 -14.48
CA GLU A 39 -3.47 -21.04 -15.51
C GLU A 39 -4.19 -19.90 -16.25
N GLY A 40 -4.61 -18.88 -15.51
CA GLY A 40 -5.04 -17.59 -16.04
C GLY A 40 -3.91 -16.60 -15.87
N GLU A 41 -3.60 -15.86 -16.92
CA GLU A 41 -2.68 -14.72 -16.88
C GLU A 41 -3.18 -13.75 -15.80
N LYS A 42 -2.46 -13.66 -14.67
CA LYS A 42 -2.85 -12.77 -13.57
C LYS A 42 -2.76 -11.35 -14.10
N PRO A 43 -3.83 -10.53 -14.02
CA PRO A 43 -3.71 -9.13 -14.38
C PRO A 43 -2.63 -8.53 -13.48
N ASN A 44 -1.62 -7.93 -14.08
CA ASN A 44 -0.63 -7.19 -13.32
C ASN A 44 -1.38 -6.12 -12.53
N PRO A 45 -1.25 -6.08 -11.19
CA PRO A 45 -1.87 -5.02 -10.41
C PRO A 45 -1.29 -3.71 -10.96
N LYS A 46 -2.13 -2.90 -11.59
CA LYS A 46 -1.68 -1.61 -12.06
C LYS A 46 -1.41 -0.78 -10.81
N LEU A 47 -0.17 -0.37 -10.59
CA LEU A 47 0.22 0.38 -9.39
C LEU A 47 0.43 1.83 -9.79
N ARG A 48 0.02 2.76 -8.92
CA ARG A 48 0.33 4.19 -9.07
C ARG A 48 0.95 4.70 -7.78
N ALA A 49 1.85 5.66 -7.91
CA ALA A 49 2.50 6.34 -6.81
C ALA A 49 2.06 7.81 -6.75
N CYS A 50 1.83 8.34 -5.55
CA CYS A 50 1.63 9.77 -5.35
C CYS A 50 2.87 10.55 -5.81
N ILE A 51 2.69 11.58 -6.64
CA ILE A 51 3.79 12.40 -7.14
C ILE A 51 4.44 13.21 -6.00
N SER A 52 3.67 13.60 -4.99
CA SER A 52 4.17 14.37 -3.84
C SER A 52 4.89 13.50 -2.81
N CYS A 53 4.20 12.52 -2.20
CA CYS A 53 4.77 11.74 -1.08
C CYS A 53 5.31 10.35 -1.46
N ARG A 54 5.18 9.93 -2.73
CA ARG A 54 5.63 8.63 -3.25
C ARG A 54 4.89 7.40 -2.73
N LEU A 55 3.80 7.55 -1.98
CA LEU A 55 3.00 6.41 -1.51
C LEU A 55 2.42 5.62 -2.72
N ILE A 56 2.67 4.31 -2.77
CA ILE A 56 2.21 3.38 -3.81
C ILE A 56 0.93 2.68 -3.38
N MET A 57 -0.05 2.64 -4.29
CA MET A 57 -1.31 1.93 -4.10
C MET A 57 -1.73 1.27 -5.44
N SER A 58 -2.49 0.17 -5.40
CA SER A 58 -2.98 -0.48 -6.64
C SER A 58 -4.17 0.25 -7.21
N GLU A 59 -4.32 0.33 -8.53
CA GLU A 59 -5.38 1.03 -9.27
C GLU A 59 -6.78 0.58 -8.82
N ASP A 60 -6.96 -0.72 -8.56
CA ASP A 60 -8.20 -1.25 -7.97
C ASP A 60 -8.45 -0.74 -6.52
N GLN A 61 -7.40 -0.45 -5.76
CA GLN A 61 -7.45 0.19 -4.43
C GLN A 61 -7.48 1.73 -4.53
N VAL A 62 -7.03 2.33 -5.64
CA VAL A 62 -7.13 3.78 -5.92
C VAL A 62 -8.58 4.16 -6.24
N SER A 63 -9.38 3.24 -6.78
CA SER A 63 -10.82 3.45 -6.95
C SER A 63 -11.59 3.44 -5.62
N VAL A 64 -11.24 2.56 -4.68
CA VAL A 64 -12.03 2.37 -3.44
C VAL A 64 -11.48 3.19 -2.27
N THR A 65 -10.18 3.14 -2.03
CA THR A 65 -9.54 3.82 -0.89
C THR A 65 -9.27 5.30 -1.16
N PHE A 66 -9.01 5.69 -2.41
CA PHE A 66 -8.72 7.09 -2.76
C PHE A 66 -9.99 7.90 -2.99
N TYR A 67 -11.02 7.30 -3.58
CA TYR A 67 -12.33 7.93 -3.70
C TYR A 67 -12.95 8.21 -2.32
N GLU A 68 -12.72 7.33 -1.34
CA GLU A 68 -13.26 7.47 0.01
C GLU A 68 -12.34 8.22 0.99
N ASN A 69 -11.00 8.13 0.85
CA ASN A 69 -10.06 8.68 1.84
C ASN A 69 -8.90 9.53 1.27
N GLY A 70 -8.71 9.60 -0.05
CA GLY A 70 -7.58 10.30 -0.67
C GLY A 70 -6.19 9.71 -0.32
N CYS A 71 -5.13 10.53 -0.39
CA CYS A 71 -3.79 10.11 0.03
C CYS A 71 -3.57 10.39 1.51
N GLY A 72 -3.21 9.35 2.27
CA GLY A 72 -3.02 9.44 3.73
C GLY A 72 -1.87 10.36 4.21
N ASN A 73 -1.00 10.83 3.31
CA ASN A 73 0.05 11.81 3.64
C ASN A 73 -0.22 13.22 3.07
N CYS A 74 -1.08 13.35 2.05
CA CYS A 74 -1.20 14.56 1.25
C CYS A 74 -2.66 15.03 1.22
N SER A 75 -3.16 15.52 2.36
CA SER A 75 -4.52 16.05 2.49
C SER A 75 -4.78 17.27 1.60
N PHE A 76 -3.76 18.10 1.36
CA PHE A 76 -3.84 19.27 0.48
C PHE A 76 -4.19 18.93 -0.98
N LEU A 77 -3.90 17.70 -1.42
CA LEU A 77 -4.21 17.29 -2.79
C LEU A 77 -5.71 17.09 -3.04
N GLN A 78 -6.56 16.99 -2.00
CA GLN A 78 -8.03 16.88 -2.10
C GLN A 78 -8.49 15.93 -3.21
N MET A 79 -8.01 14.69 -3.15
CA MET A 79 -8.26 13.67 -4.18
C MET A 79 -9.50 12.82 -3.87
N ASP A 80 -10.08 13.00 -2.69
CA ASP A 80 -11.31 12.38 -2.24
C ASP A 80 -12.50 12.77 -3.13
N GLY A 81 -13.28 11.78 -3.55
CA GLY A 81 -14.41 11.96 -4.46
C GLY A 81 -14.06 12.38 -5.91
N ASP A 82 -12.79 12.66 -6.24
CA ASP A 82 -12.36 13.11 -7.57
C ASP A 82 -11.32 12.19 -8.22
N HIS A 83 -11.82 11.31 -9.09
CA HIS A 83 -10.99 10.38 -9.86
C HIS A 83 -10.03 11.09 -10.82
N ARG A 84 -10.44 12.21 -11.43
CA ARG A 84 -9.60 12.92 -12.40
C ARG A 84 -8.42 13.58 -11.68
N ARG A 85 -8.68 14.21 -10.54
CA ARG A 85 -7.64 14.80 -9.68
C ARG A 85 -6.67 13.73 -9.15
N THR A 86 -7.18 12.57 -8.79
CA THR A 86 -6.36 11.41 -8.43
C THR A 86 -5.41 11.00 -9.56
N LEU A 87 -5.90 10.96 -10.81
CA LEU A 87 -5.07 10.62 -11.96
C LEU A 87 -3.95 11.64 -12.21
N ASP A 88 -4.25 12.92 -12.05
CA ASP A 88 -3.32 14.04 -12.27
C ASP A 88 -2.24 14.12 -11.16
N CYS A 89 -2.57 13.70 -9.94
CA CYS A 89 -1.66 13.76 -8.78
C CYS A 89 -0.87 12.47 -8.51
N THR A 90 -1.14 11.41 -9.27
CA THR A 90 -0.45 10.10 -9.15
C THR A 90 0.14 9.67 -10.50
N SER A 91 1.17 8.83 -10.48
CA SER A 91 1.83 8.34 -11.69
C SER A 91 2.03 6.83 -11.65
N ALA A 92 1.77 6.15 -12.77
CA ALA A 92 2.11 4.75 -12.95
C ALA A 92 3.61 4.54 -13.27
N ASN A 93 4.31 5.61 -13.63
CA ASN A 93 5.74 5.58 -13.95
C ASN A 93 6.55 5.88 -12.70
N PHE A 94 6.87 4.85 -11.93
CA PHE A 94 7.74 4.94 -10.76
C PHE A 94 8.78 3.82 -10.80
N ASN A 95 9.92 4.03 -10.14
CA ASN A 95 11.00 3.06 -10.09
C ASN A 95 11.27 2.65 -8.63
N GLY A 96 11.33 1.35 -8.41
CA GLY A 96 11.59 0.72 -7.12
C GLY A 96 10.47 0.97 -6.10
N PHE A 97 10.32 0.07 -5.15
CA PHE A 97 9.44 0.31 -4.01
C PHE A 97 10.04 -0.22 -2.71
N ILE A 98 9.67 0.41 -1.60
CA ILE A 98 10.13 0.11 -0.25
C ILE A 98 8.90 0.07 0.65
N SER A 99 8.74 -1.00 1.43
CA SER A 99 7.72 -1.07 2.48
C SER A 99 8.30 -0.61 3.81
N ILE A 100 7.67 0.39 4.41
CA ILE A 100 8.09 0.99 5.68
C ILE A 100 7.03 0.70 6.74
N MET A 101 7.42 -0.04 7.78
CA MET A 101 6.53 -0.36 8.91
C MET A 101 6.71 0.62 10.09
N ASP A 102 7.94 1.07 10.33
CA ASP A 102 8.27 2.06 11.37
C ASP A 102 9.17 3.17 10.76
N PRO A 103 8.56 4.27 10.27
CA PRO A 103 9.24 5.38 9.61
C PRO A 103 10.32 6.07 10.46
N GLN A 104 10.10 6.15 11.77
CA GLN A 104 10.96 6.88 12.70
C GLN A 104 12.23 6.07 13.02
N LYS A 105 12.13 4.74 13.10
CA LYS A 105 13.27 3.87 13.41
C LYS A 105 14.04 3.37 12.19
N SER A 106 13.38 3.28 11.03
CA SER A 106 13.98 2.72 9.81
C SER A 106 15.05 3.63 9.19
N TRP A 107 16.26 3.08 8.99
CA TRP A 107 17.30 3.76 8.21
C TRP A 107 16.85 3.97 6.76
N SER A 108 16.19 2.97 6.15
CA SER A 108 15.68 3.09 4.78
C SER A 108 14.66 4.21 4.65
N ALA A 109 13.84 4.46 5.69
CA ALA A 109 12.91 5.60 5.70
C ALA A 109 13.68 6.93 5.76
N ARG A 110 14.65 7.06 6.67
CA ARG A 110 15.49 8.26 6.80
C ARG A 110 16.26 8.56 5.51
N TYR A 111 16.90 7.56 4.93
CA TYR A 111 17.68 7.70 3.69
C TYR A 111 16.82 8.18 2.51
N ASN A 112 15.55 7.80 2.49
CA ASN A 112 14.61 8.18 1.43
C ASN A 112 13.77 9.42 1.79
N ASN A 113 14.01 10.12 2.89
CA ASN A 113 13.17 11.22 3.40
C ASN A 113 11.69 10.82 3.56
N LEU A 114 11.44 9.67 4.19
CA LEU A 114 10.10 9.10 4.42
C LEU A 114 9.80 8.95 5.93
N SER A 115 10.58 9.58 6.80
CA SER A 115 10.47 9.37 8.26
C SER A 115 9.23 9.98 8.90
N ASP A 116 8.69 11.06 8.33
CA ASP A 116 7.52 11.76 8.88
C ASP A 116 6.19 11.34 8.21
N LEU A 117 6.24 10.28 7.41
CA LEU A 117 5.08 9.75 6.69
C LEU A 117 4.46 8.57 7.41
N ILE A 118 3.24 8.20 7.04
CA ILE A 118 2.56 7.03 7.61
C ILE A 118 3.26 5.71 7.19
N PRO A 119 3.15 4.62 7.97
CA PRO A 119 3.58 3.31 7.51
C PRO A 119 2.89 2.89 6.21
N GLY A 120 3.63 2.35 5.24
CA GLY A 120 3.10 2.02 3.92
C GLY A 120 4.16 1.59 2.91
N CYS A 121 3.74 1.37 1.66
CA CYS A 121 4.62 1.10 0.52
C CYS A 121 4.90 2.38 -0.24
N TYR A 122 6.16 2.70 -0.47
CA TYR A 122 6.60 3.93 -1.11
C TYR A 122 7.48 3.64 -2.32
N ALA A 123 7.38 4.46 -3.36
CA ALA A 123 8.29 4.43 -4.50
C ALA A 123 9.64 5.04 -4.12
N ILE A 124 10.72 4.52 -4.72
CA ILE A 124 12.05 5.15 -4.57
C ILE A 124 12.09 6.45 -5.37
N SER A 125 11.59 6.41 -6.60
CA SER A 125 11.45 7.56 -7.49
C SER A 125 10.14 7.52 -8.25
N VAL A 126 9.53 8.69 -8.49
CA VAL A 126 8.28 8.84 -9.24
C VAL A 126 8.49 9.84 -10.38
N ASN A 127 8.12 9.46 -11.59
CA ASN A 127 8.16 10.32 -12.75
C ASN A 127 6.77 10.94 -12.96
N GLY A 128 6.65 12.23 -12.73
CA GLY A 128 5.43 12.99 -12.94
C GLY A 128 5.61 14.42 -12.43
N THR A 129 4.79 15.33 -12.93
CA THR A 129 4.76 16.72 -12.46
C THR A 129 3.35 17.04 -12.02
N LEU A 130 3.21 17.58 -10.81
CA LEU A 130 1.91 18.07 -10.36
C LEU A 130 1.43 19.24 -11.24
N PRO A 131 0.11 19.41 -11.41
CA PRO A 131 -0.48 20.61 -12.01
C PRO A 131 0.00 21.89 -11.30
N GLU A 132 0.18 22.97 -12.05
CA GLU A 132 0.71 24.23 -11.50
C GLU A 132 -0.17 24.79 -10.37
N SER A 133 -1.49 24.67 -10.52
CA SER A 133 -2.46 25.09 -9.50
C SER A 133 -2.23 24.45 -8.12
N ILE A 134 -1.65 23.25 -8.08
CA ILE A 134 -1.36 22.51 -6.83
C ILE A 134 0.04 22.87 -6.32
N LYS A 135 0.98 23.21 -7.20
CA LYS A 135 2.32 23.64 -6.81
C LYS A 135 2.30 25.00 -6.13
N ASP A 136 1.46 25.91 -6.62
CA ASP A 136 1.32 27.25 -6.04
C ASP A 136 0.82 27.14 -4.59
N GLU A 137 -0.14 26.25 -4.31
CA GLU A 137 -0.64 25.94 -2.96
C GLU A 137 0.42 25.32 -2.02
N LEU A 138 1.52 24.77 -2.56
CA LEU A 138 2.60 24.16 -1.78
C LEU A 138 3.73 25.14 -1.43
N LEU A 139 3.81 26.27 -2.12
CA LEU A 139 4.88 27.27 -1.97
C LEU A 139 4.45 28.47 -1.11
N GLU A 140 3.16 28.59 -0.79
CA GLU A 140 2.60 29.50 0.22
C GLU A 140 2.65 28.89 1.63
#